data_AF-A0A1X7DC68-F1
#
_entry.id   AF-A0A1X7DC68-F1
#
_cell.length_a   1.000
_cell.length_b   1.000
_cell.length_c   1.000
_cell.angle_alpha   90.00
_cell.angle_beta   90.00
_cell.angle_gamma   90.00
#
_symmetry.space_group_name_H-M   'P 1'
#
loop_
_entity.id
_entity.type
_entity.pdbx_description
1 polymer ?
#
loop_
_entity_poly.entity_id
_entity_poly.type
_entity_poly.pdbx_seq_one_letter_code
_entity_poly.pdbx_strand_id
1 'polypeptide(L)'
;MIEPFSFLAYQPDGQGLICAVTLIVEGDNVYGWYTGPAGGNFTAAYFVLDRYYSTHETAFYHSVENDVRSDWVLAYPPLEIDAGRHSPVPEDVSHELERVQGAFAAEWLFYCDDTAAAADVEWYRMRSLPVTYAGIRCEKLSKLDPVGVFWTYGSPGLDMNIIDFLRKRWPLDYALAP
;
A
#
# COMPACT_ATOMS: atom_id res chain seq x y z
N MET A 1 -3.78 -3.71 -21.35
CA MET A 1 -3.00 -3.01 -20.32
C MET A 1 -3.91 -2.97 -19.11
N ILE A 2 -3.48 -3.55 -18.00
CA ILE A 2 -4.27 -3.57 -16.77
C ILE A 2 -4.12 -2.17 -16.14
N GLU A 3 -5.23 -1.53 -15.80
CA GLU A 3 -5.21 -0.18 -15.23
C GLU A 3 -4.99 -0.28 -13.72
N PRO A 4 -3.94 0.35 -13.16
CA PRO A 4 -3.69 0.31 -11.73
C PRO A 4 -4.53 1.36 -10.99
N PHE A 5 -5.01 0.98 -9.82
CA PHE A 5 -5.63 1.87 -8.86
C PHE A 5 -4.67 2.18 -7.72
N SER A 6 -4.86 3.31 -7.06
CA SER A 6 -3.99 3.76 -5.98
C SER A 6 -4.78 4.42 -4.87
N PHE A 7 -4.35 4.19 -3.63
CA PHE A 7 -4.87 4.84 -2.45
C PHE A 7 -3.72 5.35 -1.59
N LEU A 8 -3.84 6.56 -1.05
CA LEU A 8 -2.92 7.10 -0.05
C LEU A 8 -3.71 7.70 1.11
N ALA A 9 -3.16 7.55 2.32
CA ALA A 9 -3.62 8.25 3.52
C ALA A 9 -2.44 8.89 4.24
N TYR A 10 -2.57 10.16 4.57
CA TYR A 10 -1.56 10.97 5.24
C TYR A 10 -2.17 11.75 6.40
N GLN A 11 -1.50 11.80 7.54
CA GLN A 11 -1.95 12.52 8.72
C GLN A 11 -1.04 13.74 8.99
N PRO A 12 -1.51 14.97 8.70
CA PRO A 12 -0.69 16.19 8.83
C PRO A 12 -0.34 16.54 10.29
N ASP A 13 -1.18 16.14 11.24
CA ASP A 13 -0.99 16.45 12.68
C ASP A 13 -0.54 15.20 13.48
N GLY A 14 -0.02 14.17 12.80
CA GLY A 14 0.31 12.89 13.40
C GLY A 14 1.61 12.29 12.87
N GLN A 15 1.56 11.03 12.42
CA GLN A 15 2.77 10.29 12.03
C GLN A 15 3.25 10.55 10.59
N GLY A 16 2.48 11.32 9.79
CA GLY A 16 2.76 11.54 8.38
C GLY A 16 2.08 10.49 7.51
N LEU A 17 2.82 9.86 6.60
CA LEU A 17 2.25 8.83 5.72
C LEU A 17 1.77 7.63 6.53
N ILE A 18 0.46 7.33 6.46
CA ILE A 18 -0.17 6.24 7.23
C ILE A 18 -0.36 4.98 6.38
N CYS A 19 -0.68 5.14 5.10
CA CYS A 19 -0.56 4.05 4.15
C CYS A 19 -0.47 4.58 2.71
N ALA A 20 0.17 3.78 1.85
CA ALA A 20 0.08 3.92 0.41
C ALA A 20 -0.15 2.52 -0.18
N VAL A 21 -1.07 2.43 -1.14
CA VAL A 21 -1.51 1.19 -1.78
C VAL A 21 -1.56 1.43 -3.28
N THR A 22 -1.05 0.47 -4.04
CA THR A 22 -1.35 0.35 -5.46
C THR A 22 -1.82 -1.06 -5.76
N LEU A 23 -2.78 -1.20 -6.66
CA LEU A 23 -3.39 -2.49 -6.96
C LEU A 23 -3.86 -2.58 -8.40
N ILE A 24 -4.01 -3.80 -8.87
CA ILE A 24 -4.61 -4.18 -10.13
C ILE A 24 -5.70 -5.23 -9.87
N VAL A 25 -6.72 -5.21 -10.72
CA VAL A 25 -7.81 -6.19 -10.69
C VAL A 25 -7.72 -7.05 -11.94
N GLU A 26 -7.74 -8.36 -11.78
CA GLU A 26 -7.79 -9.30 -12.88
C GLU A 26 -8.74 -10.46 -12.56
N GLY A 27 -9.79 -10.60 -13.37
CA GLY A 27 -10.87 -11.55 -13.09
C GLY A 27 -11.51 -11.26 -11.73
N ASP A 28 -11.59 -12.28 -10.89
CA ASP A 28 -12.15 -12.16 -9.53
C ASP A 28 -11.11 -11.77 -8.48
N ASN A 29 -9.83 -11.60 -8.86
CA ASN A 29 -8.72 -11.43 -7.94
C ASN A 29 -8.24 -9.97 -7.91
N VAL A 30 -7.72 -9.57 -6.74
CA VAL A 30 -7.02 -8.30 -6.57
C VAL A 30 -5.57 -8.59 -6.21
N TYR A 31 -4.64 -7.97 -6.93
CA TYR A 31 -3.21 -8.04 -6.65
C TYR A 31 -2.71 -6.65 -6.34
N GLY A 32 -1.84 -6.50 -5.36
CA GLY A 32 -1.38 -5.17 -5.01
C GLY A 32 -0.11 -5.16 -4.19
N TRP A 33 0.26 -3.93 -3.84
CA TRP A 33 1.36 -3.62 -2.95
C TRP A 33 0.90 -2.55 -1.98
N TYR A 34 1.25 -2.71 -0.71
CA TYR A 34 1.02 -1.69 0.30
C TYR A 34 2.33 -1.34 1.01
N THR A 35 2.37 -0.13 1.55
CA THR A 35 3.40 0.28 2.49
C THR A 35 2.84 1.24 3.55
N GLY A 36 3.42 1.22 4.74
CA GLY A 36 3.05 2.10 5.84
C GLY A 36 3.73 1.72 7.17
N PRO A 37 3.55 2.54 8.22
CA PRO A 37 3.96 2.20 9.57
C PRO A 37 3.25 0.94 10.07
N ALA A 38 4.00 0.09 10.77
CA ALA A 38 3.49 -1.10 11.47
C ALA A 38 4.37 -1.40 12.69
N GLY A 39 3.79 -1.34 13.89
CA GLY A 39 4.49 -1.76 15.12
C GLY A 39 5.78 -0.98 15.39
N GLY A 40 5.83 0.31 15.01
CA GLY A 40 7.01 1.17 15.14
C GLY A 40 8.03 1.05 14.00
N ASN A 41 7.87 0.12 13.07
CA ASN A 41 8.66 -0.01 11.85
C ASN A 41 7.89 0.53 10.63
N PHE A 42 8.55 0.58 9.47
CA PHE A 42 7.91 0.83 8.19
C PHE A 42 7.91 -0.47 7.37
N THR A 43 6.72 -0.93 7.00
CA THR A 43 6.53 -2.22 6.32
C THR A 43 6.08 -1.98 4.89
N ALA A 44 6.49 -2.86 3.99
CA ALA A 44 5.98 -2.94 2.64
C ALA A 44 5.84 -4.41 2.24
N ALA A 45 4.74 -4.75 1.58
CA ALA A 45 4.49 -6.12 1.11
C ALA A 45 3.58 -6.11 -0.11
N TYR A 46 3.73 -7.14 -0.94
CA TYR A 46 2.76 -7.50 -1.96
C TYR A 46 1.60 -8.26 -1.33
N PHE A 47 0.42 -8.16 -1.93
CA PHE A 47 -0.76 -8.88 -1.48
C PHE A 47 -1.60 -9.46 -2.62
N VAL A 48 -2.37 -10.49 -2.26
CA VAL A 48 -3.42 -11.07 -3.11
C VAL A 48 -4.71 -11.20 -2.31
N LEU A 49 -5.81 -10.68 -2.86
CA LEU A 49 -7.16 -11.02 -2.46
C LEU A 49 -7.71 -12.01 -3.49
N ASP A 50 -7.52 -13.30 -3.23
CA ASP A 50 -8.01 -14.37 -4.09
C ASP A 50 -9.53 -14.43 -4.00
N ARG A 51 -10.18 -14.48 -5.16
CA ARG A 51 -11.64 -14.61 -5.31
C ARG A 51 -12.44 -13.48 -4.65
N TYR A 52 -11.86 -12.28 -4.56
CA TYR A 52 -12.47 -11.08 -3.96
C TYR A 52 -13.84 -10.73 -4.56
N TYR A 53 -13.97 -10.75 -5.90
CA TYR A 53 -15.22 -10.42 -6.58
C TYR A 53 -16.14 -11.63 -6.81
N SER A 54 -15.79 -12.80 -6.26
CA SER A 54 -16.59 -14.01 -6.39
C SER A 54 -17.63 -14.16 -5.26
N THR A 55 -18.51 -15.16 -5.37
CA THR A 55 -19.42 -15.55 -4.28
C THR A 55 -18.76 -16.43 -3.20
N HIS A 56 -17.49 -16.80 -3.37
CA HIS A 56 -16.74 -17.62 -2.41
C HIS A 56 -16.05 -16.72 -1.37
N GLU A 57 -15.57 -17.34 -0.28
CA GLU A 57 -14.77 -16.64 0.71
C GLU A 57 -13.45 -16.15 0.11
N THR A 58 -13.13 -14.88 0.35
CA THR A 58 -11.87 -14.26 -0.08
C THR A 58 -10.72 -14.76 0.79
N ALA A 59 -9.68 -15.31 0.16
CA ALA A 59 -8.41 -15.60 0.83
C ALA A 59 -7.47 -14.41 0.69
N PHE A 60 -6.85 -13.99 1.79
CA PHE A 60 -5.91 -12.87 1.83
C PHE A 60 -4.49 -13.38 2.06
N TYR A 61 -3.64 -13.18 1.05
CA TYR A 61 -2.22 -13.49 1.11
C TYR A 61 -1.40 -12.20 1.12
N HIS A 62 -0.25 -12.22 1.77
CA HIS A 62 0.81 -11.25 1.53
C HIS A 62 2.19 -11.90 1.49
N SER A 63 3.11 -11.23 0.81
CA SER A 63 4.51 -11.61 0.81
C SER A 63 5.13 -11.34 2.18
N VAL A 64 6.08 -12.17 2.58
CA VAL A 64 6.86 -11.99 3.82
C VAL A 64 7.82 -10.81 3.67
N GLU A 65 8.40 -10.66 2.48
CA GLU A 65 9.32 -9.59 2.14
C GLU A 65 8.69 -8.64 1.11
N ASN A 66 9.31 -7.49 0.88
CA ASN A 66 8.92 -6.57 -0.19
C ASN A 66 9.37 -7.06 -1.58
N ASP A 67 9.07 -8.32 -1.90
CA ASP A 67 9.39 -8.99 -3.15
C ASP A 67 8.26 -9.96 -3.52
N VAL A 68 7.68 -9.81 -4.71
CA VAL A 68 6.57 -10.63 -5.21
C VAL A 68 6.95 -12.11 -5.37
N ARG A 69 8.25 -12.40 -5.49
CA ARG A 69 8.83 -13.74 -5.63
C ARG A 69 9.27 -14.34 -4.29
N SER A 70 9.16 -13.61 -3.19
CA SER A 70 9.47 -14.13 -1.86
C SER A 70 8.43 -15.14 -1.36
N ASP A 71 8.61 -15.65 -0.15
CA ASP A 71 7.64 -16.52 0.51
C ASP A 71 6.34 -15.76 0.81
N TRP A 72 5.22 -16.48 0.83
CA TRP A 72 3.89 -15.90 1.05
C TRP A 72 3.20 -16.56 2.24
N VAL A 73 2.42 -15.77 2.97
CA VAL A 73 1.59 -16.23 4.08
C VAL A 73 0.13 -15.94 3.80
N LEU A 74 -0.74 -16.85 4.24
CA LEU A 74 -2.18 -16.61 4.31
C LEU A 74 -2.47 -15.85 5.61
N ALA A 75 -2.77 -14.55 5.48
CA ALA A 75 -3.01 -13.65 6.62
C ALA A 75 -4.44 -13.71 7.19
N TYR A 76 -5.33 -14.48 6.55
CA TYR A 76 -6.67 -14.70 7.07
C TYR A 76 -7.14 -16.13 6.74
N PRO A 77 -7.59 -16.94 7.73
CA PRO A 77 -7.98 -16.60 9.12
C PRO A 77 -6.80 -16.23 10.07
N PRO A 78 -7.04 -15.72 11.31
CA PRO A 78 -6.10 -14.93 12.13
C PRO A 78 -4.76 -15.58 12.53
N LEU A 79 -4.58 -16.87 12.24
CA LEU A 79 -3.31 -17.53 12.40
C LEU A 79 -2.66 -17.56 11.01
N GLU A 80 -1.56 -16.82 10.85
CA GLU A 80 -0.81 -16.86 9.59
C GLU A 80 -0.40 -18.30 9.28
N ILE A 81 -0.85 -18.79 8.12
CA ILE A 81 -0.49 -20.12 7.62
C ILE A 81 0.52 -19.92 6.50
N ASP A 82 1.70 -20.55 6.64
CA ASP A 82 2.67 -20.64 5.56
C ASP A 82 2.00 -21.27 4.33
N ALA A 83 1.86 -20.49 3.25
CA ALA A 83 1.26 -20.94 2.00
C ALA A 83 2.26 -21.72 1.13
N GLY A 84 3.52 -21.83 1.59
CA GLY A 84 4.64 -22.41 0.87
C GLY A 84 5.34 -21.41 -0.06
N ARG A 85 6.34 -21.92 -0.79
CA ARG A 85 7.23 -21.14 -1.66
C ARG A 85 6.65 -20.73 -3.02
N HIS A 86 5.40 -21.08 -3.30
CA HIS A 86 4.78 -20.77 -4.58
C HIS A 86 3.98 -19.50 -4.46
N SER A 87 4.43 -18.45 -5.15
CA SER A 87 3.69 -17.20 -5.22
C SER A 87 2.25 -17.46 -5.69
N PRO A 88 1.22 -16.94 -4.99
CA PRO A 88 -0.17 -17.00 -5.45
C PRO A 88 -0.41 -16.06 -6.65
N VAL A 89 0.60 -15.30 -7.07
CA VAL A 89 0.54 -14.38 -8.20
C VAL A 89 1.01 -15.09 -9.47
N PRO A 90 0.22 -15.10 -10.57
CA PRO A 90 0.69 -15.56 -11.86
C PRO A 90 1.96 -14.80 -12.34
N GLU A 91 2.82 -15.43 -13.14
CA GLU A 91 4.11 -14.83 -13.53
C GLU A 91 3.95 -13.53 -14.33
N ASP A 92 2.99 -13.49 -15.25
CA ASP A 92 2.65 -12.31 -16.04
C ASP A 92 2.12 -11.16 -15.17
N VAL A 93 1.29 -11.50 -14.17
CA VAL A 93 0.80 -10.54 -13.17
C VAL A 93 1.93 -10.05 -12.27
N SER A 94 2.89 -10.92 -11.92
CA SER A 94 4.03 -10.56 -11.07
C SER A 94 4.87 -9.46 -11.68
N HIS A 95 5.23 -9.58 -12.97
CA HIS A 95 5.97 -8.55 -13.68
C HIS A 95 5.20 -7.23 -13.77
N GLU A 96 3.90 -7.29 -14.04
CA GLU A 96 3.06 -6.09 -14.10
C GLU A 96 2.95 -5.42 -12.73
N LEU A 97 2.85 -6.21 -11.66
CA LEU A 97 2.74 -5.71 -10.29
C LEU A 97 4.03 -5.02 -9.83
N GLU A 98 5.20 -5.57 -10.14
CA GLU A 98 6.49 -4.91 -9.91
C GLU A 98 6.59 -3.59 -10.69
N ARG A 99 6.17 -3.60 -11.96
CA ARG A 99 6.18 -2.40 -12.81
C ARG A 99 5.26 -1.31 -12.25
N VAL A 100 4.05 -1.68 -11.84
CA VAL A 100 3.06 -0.76 -11.25
C VAL A 100 3.57 -0.23 -9.91
N GLN A 101 4.10 -1.09 -9.05
CA GLN A 101 4.69 -0.69 -7.76
C GLN A 101 5.83 0.31 -7.96
N GLY A 102 6.77 0.02 -8.87
CA GLY A 102 7.90 0.92 -9.14
C GLY A 102 7.45 2.27 -9.70
N ALA A 103 6.50 2.27 -10.64
CA ALA A 103 5.94 3.51 -11.20
C ALA A 103 5.20 4.33 -10.14
N PHE A 104 4.38 3.67 -9.32
CA PHE A 104 3.64 4.31 -8.23
C PHE A 104 4.59 4.92 -7.20
N ALA A 105 5.56 4.17 -6.71
CA ALA A 105 6.53 4.65 -5.73
C ALA A 105 7.36 5.82 -6.28
N ALA A 106 7.83 5.72 -7.52
CA ALA A 106 8.58 6.79 -8.16
C ALA A 106 7.76 8.08 -8.31
N GLU A 107 6.47 7.96 -8.68
CA GLU A 107 5.59 9.12 -8.86
C GLU A 107 5.15 9.74 -7.52
N TRP A 108 4.77 8.92 -6.55
CA TRP A 108 4.04 9.38 -5.37
C TRP A 108 4.86 9.49 -4.11
N LEU A 109 5.89 8.67 -3.95
CA LEU A 109 6.59 8.50 -2.69
C LEU A 109 8.04 8.98 -2.75
N PHE A 110 8.57 9.30 -1.59
CA PHE A 110 10.00 9.40 -1.34
C PHE A 110 10.32 8.71 -0.01
N TYR A 111 11.53 8.18 0.11
CA TYR A 111 12.01 7.54 1.34
C TYR A 111 13.11 8.40 1.97
N CYS A 112 13.06 8.56 3.29
CA CYS A 112 13.94 9.51 4.00
C CYS A 112 15.42 9.12 3.99
N ASP A 113 15.72 7.85 3.76
CA ASP A 113 17.07 7.31 3.63
C ASP A 113 17.67 7.50 2.21
N ASP A 114 16.85 7.87 1.23
CA ASP A 114 17.31 8.20 -0.11
C ASP A 114 17.84 9.65 -0.16
N THR A 115 19.10 9.79 -0.56
CA THR A 115 19.74 11.09 -0.79
C THR A 115 18.98 11.97 -1.81
N ALA A 116 18.29 11.36 -2.77
CA ALA A 116 17.49 12.08 -3.75
C ALA A 116 16.24 12.74 -3.12
N ALA A 117 15.81 12.31 -1.94
CA ALA A 117 14.66 12.84 -1.22
C ALA A 117 14.96 14.11 -0.40
N ALA A 118 16.21 14.59 -0.35
CA ALA A 118 16.61 15.69 0.53
C ALA A 118 15.77 16.97 0.34
N ALA A 119 15.36 17.27 -0.90
CA ALA A 119 14.52 18.43 -1.20
C ALA A 119 13.09 18.26 -0.66
N ASP A 120 12.49 17.07 -0.80
CA ASP A 120 11.17 16.76 -0.26
C ASP A 120 11.19 16.79 1.28
N VAL A 121 12.20 16.19 1.91
CA VAL A 121 12.36 16.20 3.39
C VAL A 121 12.45 17.63 3.93
N GLU A 122 13.26 18.49 3.30
CA GLU A 122 13.36 19.90 3.69
C GLU A 122 12.03 20.65 3.51
N TRP A 123 11.29 20.35 2.43
CA TRP A 123 9.99 20.95 2.18
C TRP A 123 8.97 20.65 3.28
N TYR A 124 8.94 19.40 3.78
CA TYR A 124 8.11 18.96 4.91
C TYR A 124 8.52 19.68 6.19
N ARG A 125 9.83 19.73 6.48
CA ARG A 125 10.39 20.41 7.66
C ARG A 125 10.01 21.88 7.72
N MET A 126 10.13 22.61 6.62
CA MET A 126 9.77 24.03 6.55
C MET A 126 8.28 24.31 6.83
N ARG A 127 7.43 23.30 6.68
CA ARG A 127 5.97 23.38 6.90
C ARG A 127 5.51 22.72 8.19
N SER A 128 6.46 22.24 9.00
CA SER A 128 6.16 21.48 10.22
C SER A 128 5.27 20.27 9.95
N LEU A 129 5.39 19.66 8.77
CA LEU A 129 4.65 18.45 8.40
C LEU A 129 5.43 17.20 8.83
N PRO A 130 4.76 16.19 9.41
CA PRO A 130 5.42 14.98 9.87
C PRO A 130 5.90 14.11 8.71
N VAL A 131 7.17 13.70 8.80
CA VAL A 131 7.79 12.74 7.89
C VAL A 131 8.80 11.91 8.69
N THR A 132 8.65 10.59 8.68
CA THR A 132 9.49 9.68 9.49
C THR A 132 10.31 8.75 8.60
N TYR A 133 9.65 7.81 7.92
CA TYR A 133 10.32 6.80 7.08
C TYR A 133 10.16 7.08 5.59
N ALA A 134 8.94 7.43 5.19
CA ALA A 134 8.60 7.82 3.84
C ALA A 134 7.57 8.94 3.89
N GLY A 135 7.48 9.70 2.80
CA GLY A 135 6.50 10.75 2.62
C GLY A 135 5.93 10.74 1.21
N ILE A 136 4.91 11.58 1.01
CA ILE A 136 4.32 11.82 -0.31
C ILE A 136 5.11 12.95 -0.97
N ARG A 137 5.56 12.77 -2.21
CA ARG A 137 6.25 13.83 -2.95
C ARG A 137 5.50 15.14 -2.85
N CYS A 138 6.20 16.23 -2.56
CA CYS A 138 5.58 17.50 -2.23
C CYS A 138 4.64 18.02 -3.35
N GLU A 139 4.98 17.75 -4.62
CA GLU A 139 4.15 18.08 -5.78
C GLU A 139 2.83 17.30 -5.87
N LYS A 140 2.74 16.14 -5.20
CA LYS A 140 1.53 15.30 -5.16
C LYS A 140 0.66 15.57 -3.95
N LEU A 141 1.17 16.23 -2.91
CA LEU A 141 0.44 16.44 -1.67
C LEU A 141 -0.88 17.23 -1.87
N SER A 142 -0.91 18.15 -2.85
CA SER A 142 -2.10 18.91 -3.21
C SER A 142 -3.20 18.08 -3.91
N LYS A 143 -2.89 16.85 -4.31
CA LYS A 143 -3.88 15.91 -4.87
C LYS A 143 -4.69 15.20 -3.79
N LEU A 144 -4.25 15.23 -2.54
CA LEU A 144 -5.00 14.63 -1.45
C LEU A 144 -6.18 15.53 -1.08
N ASP A 145 -7.32 14.93 -0.80
CA ASP A 145 -8.46 15.58 -0.20
C ASP A 145 -8.14 15.88 1.27
N PRO A 146 -8.05 17.16 1.69
CA PRO A 146 -7.69 17.53 3.05
C PRO A 146 -8.86 17.43 4.04
N VAL A 147 -9.99 16.85 3.65
CA VAL A 147 -11.17 16.71 4.52
C VAL A 147 -10.95 15.64 5.59
N GLY A 148 -10.92 16.06 6.85
CA GLY A 148 -10.88 15.19 8.02
C GLY A 148 -9.51 15.12 8.68
N VAL A 149 -9.31 14.08 9.50
CA VAL A 149 -8.05 13.82 10.22
C VAL A 149 -6.96 13.30 9.27
N PHE A 150 -7.38 12.56 8.24
CA PHE A 150 -6.51 12.01 7.22
C PHE A 150 -6.74 12.74 5.91
N TRP A 151 -5.66 13.20 5.31
CA TRP A 151 -5.65 13.61 3.92
C TRP A 151 -5.58 12.36 3.07
N THR A 152 -6.54 12.16 2.17
CA THR A 152 -6.63 10.91 1.40
C THR A 152 -6.63 11.16 -0.09
N TYR A 153 -6.11 10.20 -0.85
CA TYR A 153 -6.25 10.17 -2.30
C TYR A 153 -6.71 8.79 -2.70
N GLY A 154 -7.73 8.71 -3.55
CA GLY A 154 -8.13 7.51 -4.26
C GLY A 154 -8.12 7.80 -5.76
N SER A 155 -7.47 6.94 -6.55
CA SER A 155 -7.56 7.04 -8.01
C SER A 155 -9.03 6.89 -8.46
N PRO A 156 -9.47 7.58 -9.52
CA PRO A 156 -10.82 7.43 -10.04
C PRO A 156 -11.16 5.96 -10.32
N GLY A 157 -12.36 5.52 -9.90
CA GLY A 157 -12.82 4.15 -10.10
C GLY A 157 -12.30 3.12 -9.09
N LEU A 158 -11.45 3.51 -8.13
CA LEU A 158 -11.03 2.62 -7.05
C LEU A 158 -12.24 2.14 -6.23
N ASP A 159 -12.35 0.83 -6.07
CA ASP A 159 -13.30 0.21 -5.16
C ASP A 159 -12.82 0.34 -3.71
N MET A 160 -13.42 1.27 -2.97
CA MET A 160 -13.09 1.54 -1.57
C MET A 160 -13.35 0.34 -0.65
N ASN A 161 -14.16 -0.64 -1.06
CA ASN A 161 -14.36 -1.86 -0.27
C ASN A 161 -13.08 -2.70 -0.19
N ILE A 162 -12.16 -2.60 -1.17
CA ILE A 162 -10.86 -3.26 -1.10
C ILE A 162 -10.04 -2.65 0.03
N ILE A 163 -10.01 -1.32 0.11
CA ILE A 163 -9.27 -0.59 1.16
C ILE A 163 -9.87 -0.90 2.53
N ASP A 164 -11.20 -0.94 2.64
CA ASP A 164 -11.88 -1.34 3.88
C ASP A 164 -11.60 -2.80 4.26
N PHE A 165 -11.48 -3.70 3.29
CA PHE A 165 -11.12 -5.09 3.52
C PHE A 165 -9.69 -5.20 4.07
N LEU A 166 -8.74 -4.53 3.41
CA LEU A 166 -7.33 -4.50 3.81
C LEU A 166 -7.18 -3.88 5.19
N ARG A 167 -7.81 -2.72 5.45
CA ARG A 167 -7.76 -2.03 6.74
C ARG A 167 -8.12 -2.94 7.92
N LYS A 168 -9.05 -3.87 7.76
CA LYS A 168 -9.49 -4.77 8.82
C LYS A 168 -8.54 -5.95 9.08
N ARG A 169 -7.59 -6.19 8.18
CA ARG A 169 -6.85 -7.47 8.11
C ARG A 169 -5.34 -7.33 7.92
N TRP A 170 -4.85 -6.20 7.44
CA TRP A 170 -3.42 -5.97 7.25
C TRP A 170 -2.72 -5.52 8.55
N PRO A 171 -1.40 -5.68 8.67
CA PRO A 171 -0.66 -5.37 9.90
C PRO A 171 -0.32 -3.88 10.09
N LEU A 172 -0.74 -2.99 9.19
CA LEU A 172 -0.40 -1.58 9.24
C LEU A 172 -1.13 -0.87 10.39
N ASP A 173 -0.48 0.13 10.99
CA ASP A 173 -1.06 0.97 12.05
C ASP A 173 -2.30 1.74 11.57
N TYR A 174 -2.50 1.89 10.25
CA TYR A 174 -3.74 2.39 9.66
C TYR A 174 -4.98 1.58 10.08
N ALA A 175 -4.84 0.29 10.35
CA ALA A 175 -5.92 -0.54 10.88
C ALA A 175 -6.41 -0.08 12.26
N LEU A 176 -5.53 0.56 13.03
CA LEU A 176 -5.78 1.05 14.38
C LEU A 176 -6.19 2.53 14.41
N ALA A 177 -6.15 3.20 13.25
CA ALA A 177 -6.58 4.58 13.10
C ALA A 177 -8.11 4.69 13.28
N PRO A 178 -8.60 5.67 14.07
CA PRO A 178 -10.02 5.83 14.38
C PRO A 178 -10.88 6.22 13.17
#